data_AF-A0A925BCI6-F1
#
_entry.id   AF-A0A925BCI6-F1
#
_cell.length_a   1.000
_cell.length_b   1.000
_cell.length_c   1.000
_cell.angle_alpha   90.00
_cell.angle_beta   90.00
_cell.angle_gamma   90.00
#
_symmetry.space_group_name_H-M   'P 1'
#
loop_
_entity.id
_entity.type
_entity.pdbx_description
1 polymer ?
#
loop_
_entity_poly.entity_id
_entity_poly.type
_entity_poly.pdbx_seq_one_letter_code
_entity_poly.pdbx_strand_id
1 'polypeptide(L)'
;EERYLAAARRAGQCALTTLKPNGELLRRYAKGEAAIAAYLDDYAFLADGLLDLADATGEATWADEARSLADTLLDTFWDPADGGFFYSGTGHETLIAQSKDFFDGALPSPNGVAARVLARLTKLPDGGRYDGFIRAMLTNYHGLMARAPQATATLILAAREVFGGSDKVSVQEAITLRADTGDLTLNPGGSGTAMFTLSIAEGFHVNARFVPRPDLIATVAMMGTSAPAAVGPVHFPQESMYDDGAGESLPVYRGEARFGLPVVIAADATPGTYSVTLTIRAQPCTDTECLAPVERTAAIRVVVAAV
;
A
#
# COMPACT_ATOMS: atom_id res chain seq x y z
N GLU A 1 -16.24 11.01 8.44
CA GLU A 1 -17.42 11.85 8.74
C GLU A 1 -16.99 13.10 9.48
N GLU A 2 -17.57 14.26 9.18
CA GLU A 2 -17.19 15.55 9.76
C GLU A 2 -17.31 15.59 11.30
N ARG A 3 -18.30 14.89 11.86
CA ARG A 3 -18.52 14.82 13.31
C ARG A 3 -17.31 14.25 14.05
N TYR A 4 -16.68 13.20 13.52
CA TYR A 4 -15.50 12.59 14.13
C TYR A 4 -14.26 13.48 14.00
N LEU A 5 -14.09 14.13 12.83
CA LEU A 5 -12.98 15.05 12.60
C LEU A 5 -13.04 16.25 13.56
N ALA A 6 -14.23 16.85 13.71
CA ALA A 6 -14.44 17.95 14.64
C ALA A 6 -14.20 17.54 16.10
N ALA A 7 -14.57 16.31 16.49
CA ALA A 7 -14.29 15.79 17.83
C ALA A 7 -12.79 15.58 18.06
N ALA A 8 -12.08 14.99 17.10
CA ALA A 8 -10.64 14.76 17.15
C ALA A 8 -9.86 16.09 17.24
N ARG A 9 -10.22 17.09 16.41
CA ARG A 9 -9.62 18.44 16.49
C ARG A 9 -9.77 19.04 17.88
N ARG A 10 -10.97 19.01 18.46
CA ARG A 10 -11.19 19.53 19.83
C ARG A 10 -10.37 18.78 20.88
N ALA A 11 -10.25 17.46 20.76
CA ALA A 11 -9.46 16.65 21.68
C ALA A 11 -7.96 16.99 21.58
N GLY A 12 -7.41 17.06 20.36
CA GLY A 12 -6.02 17.46 20.10
C GLY A 12 -5.71 18.86 20.60
N GLN A 13 -6.58 19.84 20.31
CA GLN A 13 -6.46 21.21 20.84
C GLN A 13 -6.46 21.21 22.36
N CYS A 14 -7.42 20.54 22.99
CA CYS A 14 -7.51 20.47 24.44
C CYS A 14 -6.24 19.87 25.06
N ALA A 15 -5.72 18.78 24.51
CA ALA A 15 -4.48 18.15 24.97
C ALA A 15 -3.31 19.13 24.87
N LEU A 16 -3.10 19.77 23.72
CA LEU A 16 -1.99 20.71 23.54
C LEU A 16 -2.11 21.97 24.41
N THR A 17 -3.30 22.57 24.52
CA THR A 17 -3.46 23.82 25.28
C THR A 17 -3.51 23.61 26.79
N THR A 18 -4.00 22.45 27.24
CA THR A 18 -4.29 22.20 28.66
C THR A 18 -3.22 21.35 29.32
N LEU A 19 -2.73 20.33 28.61
CA LEU A 19 -1.77 19.37 29.14
C LEU A 19 -0.31 19.75 28.82
N LYS A 20 -0.07 20.71 27.92
CA LYS A 20 1.30 21.17 27.56
C LYS A 20 1.51 22.68 27.82
N PRO A 21 1.19 23.22 29.01
CA PRO A 21 1.17 24.67 29.25
C PRO A 21 2.54 25.37 29.13
N ASN A 22 3.65 24.63 29.22
CA ASN A 22 5.03 25.16 29.13
C ASN A 22 5.91 24.36 28.16
N GLY A 23 5.33 23.68 27.18
CA GLY A 23 6.08 22.79 26.28
C GLY A 23 6.30 21.38 26.82
N GLU A 24 6.18 21.16 28.13
CA GLU A 24 6.20 19.83 28.75
C GLU A 24 4.79 19.27 28.93
N LEU A 25 4.62 17.98 28.62
CA LEU A 25 3.34 17.30 28.74
C LEU A 25 3.08 16.85 30.19
N LEU A 26 1.84 17.03 30.62
CA LEU A 26 1.29 16.58 31.89
C LEU A 26 0.22 15.53 31.63
N ARG A 27 0.13 14.52 32.49
CA ARG A 27 -0.78 13.39 32.23
C ARG A 27 -2.15 13.49 32.87
N ARG A 28 -2.30 14.35 33.88
CA ARG A 28 -3.55 14.47 34.64
C ARG A 28 -4.15 15.85 34.43
N TYR A 29 -5.41 15.89 34.00
CA TYR A 29 -6.24 17.08 34.11
C TYR A 29 -7.47 16.79 34.95
N ALA A 30 -7.63 17.50 36.06
CA ALA A 30 -8.79 17.36 36.94
C ALA A 30 -9.08 18.68 37.65
N LYS A 31 -10.38 19.03 37.75
CA LYS A 31 -10.85 20.23 38.47
C LYS A 31 -10.16 21.55 38.04
N GLY A 32 -9.86 21.68 36.74
CA GLY A 32 -9.23 22.88 36.19
C GLY A 32 -7.70 22.90 36.29
N GLU A 33 -7.07 21.86 36.83
CA GLU A 33 -5.63 21.78 37.07
C GLU A 33 -5.00 20.65 36.26
N ALA A 34 -3.96 20.99 35.50
CA ALA A 34 -3.06 20.02 34.88
C ALA A 34 -1.88 19.73 35.82
N ALA A 35 -1.54 18.46 36.04
CA ALA A 35 -0.45 18.06 36.93
C ALA A 35 0.13 16.70 36.55
N ILE A 36 1.24 16.36 37.21
CA ILE A 36 2.01 15.12 37.06
C ILE A 36 2.70 15.06 35.70
N ALA A 37 4.04 15.00 35.74
CA ALA A 37 4.85 14.85 34.54
C ALA A 37 4.44 13.58 33.76
N ALA A 38 4.23 13.75 32.46
CA ALA A 38 3.86 12.69 31.55
C ALA A 38 4.95 11.62 31.39
N TYR A 39 4.53 10.41 31.07
CA TYR A 39 5.41 9.26 30.82
C TYR A 39 5.47 8.96 29.32
N LEU A 40 6.28 7.97 28.93
CA LEU A 40 6.46 7.57 27.54
C LEU A 40 5.14 7.37 26.77
N ASP A 41 4.16 6.70 27.39
CA ASP A 41 2.86 6.40 26.79
C ASP A 41 2.06 7.65 26.44
N ASP A 42 2.04 8.63 27.36
CA ASP A 42 1.34 9.90 27.17
C ASP A 42 1.92 10.66 25.94
N TYR A 43 3.25 10.71 25.81
CA TYR A 43 3.91 11.35 24.66
C TYR A 43 3.72 10.56 23.36
N ALA A 44 3.97 9.25 23.38
CA ALA A 44 3.90 8.42 22.18
C ALA A 44 2.48 8.39 21.59
N PHE A 45 1.46 8.24 22.44
CA PHE A 45 0.08 8.12 21.97
C PHE A 45 -0.47 9.47 21.51
N LEU A 46 -0.10 10.57 22.17
CA LEU A 46 -0.49 11.90 21.70
C LEU A 46 0.17 12.22 20.36
N ALA A 47 1.47 11.97 20.21
CA ALA A 47 2.18 12.21 18.95
C ALA A 47 1.56 11.42 17.78
N ASP A 48 1.24 10.13 18.00
CA ASP A 48 0.59 9.31 16.98
C ASP A 48 -0.81 9.81 16.60
N GLY A 49 -1.62 10.20 17.59
CA GLY A 49 -2.95 10.78 17.34
C GLY A 49 -2.90 12.15 16.63
N LEU A 50 -1.86 12.95 16.87
CA LEU A 50 -1.64 14.21 16.16
C LEU A 50 -1.21 13.97 14.71
N LEU A 51 -0.42 12.93 14.43
CA LEU A 51 -0.12 12.53 13.05
C LEU A 51 -1.39 12.04 12.33
N ASP A 52 -2.27 11.31 13.01
CA ASP A 52 -3.58 10.92 12.43
C ASP A 52 -4.45 12.14 12.11
N LEU A 53 -4.43 13.16 12.96
CA LEU A 53 -5.08 14.45 12.69
C LEU A 53 -4.43 15.16 11.49
N ALA A 54 -3.09 15.16 11.39
CA ALA A 54 -2.39 15.74 10.25
C ALA A 54 -2.81 15.06 8.94
N ASP A 55 -2.83 13.73 8.90
CA ASP A 55 -3.24 12.95 7.73
C ASP A 55 -4.72 13.19 7.36
N ALA A 56 -5.61 13.29 8.35
CA ALA A 56 -7.04 13.48 8.13
C ALA A 56 -7.42 14.91 7.73
N THR A 57 -6.63 15.92 8.10
CA THR A 57 -6.94 17.35 7.89
C THR A 57 -6.08 18.01 6.82
N GLY A 58 -4.86 17.50 6.57
CA GLY A 58 -3.84 18.17 5.77
C GLY A 58 -3.21 19.41 6.44
N GLU A 59 -3.50 19.68 7.71
CA GLU A 59 -2.96 20.85 8.42
C GLU A 59 -1.58 20.54 9.02
N ALA A 60 -0.56 21.29 8.59
CA ALA A 60 0.83 21.07 9.01
C ALA A 60 1.05 21.23 10.52
N THR A 61 0.27 22.08 11.19
CA THR A 61 0.39 22.35 12.63
C THR A 61 0.30 21.07 13.48
N TRP A 62 -0.52 20.10 13.09
CA TRP A 62 -0.61 18.83 13.81
C TRP A 62 0.66 18.00 13.69
N ALA A 63 1.25 17.95 12.50
CA ALA A 63 2.51 17.26 12.27
C ALA A 63 3.68 17.95 12.98
N ASP A 64 3.67 19.29 13.05
CA ASP A 64 4.69 20.06 13.76
C ASP A 64 4.65 19.82 15.28
N GLU A 65 3.46 19.72 15.87
CA GLU A 65 3.31 19.37 17.29
C GLU A 65 3.67 17.91 17.57
N ALA A 66 3.32 16.98 16.68
CA ALA A 66 3.79 15.60 16.77
C ALA A 66 5.32 15.52 16.71
N ARG A 67 5.96 16.32 15.85
CA ARG A 67 7.41 16.46 15.77
C ARG A 67 7.99 16.98 17.08
N SER A 68 7.40 18.03 17.67
CA SER A 68 7.81 18.55 18.98
C SER A 68 7.76 17.47 20.08
N LEU A 69 6.71 16.64 20.10
CA LEU A 69 6.61 15.55 21.09
C LEU A 69 7.62 14.43 20.83
N ALA A 70 7.87 14.08 19.56
CA ALA A 70 8.88 13.09 19.20
C ALA A 70 10.30 13.53 19.56
N ASP A 71 10.57 14.83 19.48
CA ASP A 71 11.85 15.41 19.91
C ASP A 71 12.03 15.25 21.42
N THR A 72 10.98 15.56 22.20
CA THR A 72 10.99 15.31 23.64
C THR A 72 11.14 13.84 23.98
N LEU A 73 10.53 12.93 23.20
CA LEU A 73 10.72 11.49 23.36
C LEU A 73 12.21 11.11 23.29
N LEU A 74 12.91 11.60 22.26
CA LEU A 74 14.33 11.33 22.05
C LEU A 74 15.19 11.96 23.15
N ASP A 75 14.90 13.20 23.55
CA ASP A 75 15.72 13.90 24.55
C ASP A 75 15.54 13.35 25.97
N THR A 76 14.33 12.87 26.30
CA THR A 76 13.94 12.59 27.69
C THR A 76 13.90 11.10 28.02
N PHE A 77 13.57 10.24 27.06
CA PHE A 77 13.26 8.83 27.32
C PHE A 77 14.19 7.86 26.56
N TRP A 78 14.92 8.32 25.54
CA TRP A 78 15.75 7.46 24.71
C TRP A 78 16.87 6.78 25.50
N ASP A 79 17.07 5.49 25.26
CA ASP A 79 18.25 4.77 25.72
C ASP A 79 19.34 4.78 24.64
N PRO A 80 20.45 5.50 24.83
CA PRO A 80 21.55 5.51 23.87
C PRO A 80 22.33 4.19 23.80
N ALA A 81 22.19 3.28 24.78
CA ALA A 81 22.90 2.01 24.79
C ALA A 81 22.19 0.96 23.93
N ASP A 82 20.94 0.64 24.26
CA ASP A 82 20.19 -0.44 23.61
C ASP A 82 19.10 0.06 22.64
N GLY A 83 18.90 1.38 22.54
CA GLY A 83 17.82 1.99 21.79
C GLY A 83 16.45 1.79 22.44
N GLY A 84 15.42 2.38 21.82
CA GLY A 84 14.08 2.45 22.41
C GLY A 84 14.03 3.42 23.59
N PHE A 85 12.92 3.36 24.32
CA PHE A 85 12.54 4.38 25.29
C PHE A 85 12.23 3.76 26.66
N PHE A 86 12.79 4.34 27.70
CA PHE A 86 12.41 4.09 29.09
C PHE A 86 11.02 4.63 29.37
N TYR A 87 10.28 3.97 30.25
CA TYR A 87 8.94 4.42 30.62
C TYR A 87 8.93 5.78 31.35
N SER A 88 9.88 6.00 32.27
CA SER A 88 10.05 7.24 33.03
C SER A 88 11.14 8.13 32.42
N GLY A 89 10.91 9.44 32.39
CA GLY A 89 11.85 10.41 31.86
C GLY A 89 12.98 10.76 32.84
N THR A 90 14.01 11.43 32.35
CA THR A 90 15.16 11.90 33.16
C THR A 90 14.78 12.92 34.25
N GLY A 91 13.65 13.61 34.11
CA GLY A 91 13.11 14.54 35.11
C GLY A 91 12.25 13.89 36.21
N HIS A 92 11.98 12.59 36.13
CA HIS A 92 11.26 11.85 37.18
C HIS A 92 12.22 11.38 38.28
N GLU A 93 11.67 10.91 39.39
CA GLU A 93 12.47 10.26 40.44
C GLU A 93 13.26 9.09 39.85
N THR A 94 14.56 9.04 40.14
CA THR A 94 15.44 7.98 39.65
C THR A 94 15.00 6.63 40.23
N LEU A 95 14.35 5.82 39.40
CA LEU A 95 13.93 4.47 39.77
C LEU A 95 15.12 3.52 39.81
N ILE A 96 15.09 2.55 40.75
CA ILE A 96 16.12 1.51 40.88
C ILE A 96 16.18 0.61 39.63
N ALA A 97 15.03 0.39 38.97
CA ALA A 97 14.94 -0.34 37.72
C ALA A 97 14.05 0.45 36.75
N GLN A 98 14.63 0.86 35.63
CA GLN A 98 13.88 1.42 34.52
C GLN A 98 13.41 0.29 33.60
N SER A 99 12.16 0.34 33.17
CA SER A 99 11.58 -0.64 32.26
C SER A 99 11.37 -0.04 30.87
N LYS A 100 11.47 -0.91 29.87
CA LYS A 100 11.02 -0.65 28.50
C LYS A 100 10.00 -1.72 28.14
N ASP A 101 8.79 -1.29 27.81
CA ASP A 101 7.75 -2.21 27.37
C ASP A 101 7.64 -2.21 25.85
N PHE A 102 7.94 -3.35 25.23
CA PHE A 102 7.86 -3.62 23.79
C PHE A 102 6.72 -4.56 23.41
N PHE A 103 5.99 -5.08 24.38
CA PHE A 103 4.93 -6.05 24.13
C PHE A 103 3.58 -5.36 24.02
N ASP A 104 2.89 -5.60 22.91
CA ASP A 104 1.49 -5.26 22.76
C ASP A 104 0.64 -6.19 23.64
N GLY A 105 -0.26 -5.59 24.41
CA GLY A 105 -1.20 -6.30 25.28
C GLY A 105 -2.62 -5.81 25.05
N ALA A 106 -3.34 -5.50 26.14
CA ALA A 106 -4.64 -4.84 26.05
C ALA A 106 -4.54 -3.42 25.44
N LEU A 107 -3.38 -2.78 25.60
CA LEU A 107 -2.99 -1.57 24.92
C LEU A 107 -1.75 -1.84 24.06
N PRO A 108 -1.55 -1.07 22.98
CA PRO A 108 -0.31 -1.08 22.24
C PRO A 108 0.90 -0.75 23.13
N SER A 109 2.06 -1.33 22.82
CA SER A 109 3.31 -0.98 23.48
C SER A 109 3.64 0.51 23.28
N PRO A 110 4.00 1.26 24.34
CA PRO A 110 4.46 2.64 24.20
C PRO A 110 5.71 2.76 23.32
N ASN A 111 6.66 1.81 23.43
CA ASN A 111 7.81 1.75 22.54
C ASN A 111 7.41 1.47 21.10
N GLY A 112 6.48 0.54 20.89
CA GLY A 112 5.99 0.22 19.55
C GLY A 112 5.25 1.39 18.89
N VAL A 113 4.45 2.14 19.65
CA VAL A 113 3.81 3.36 19.14
C VAL A 113 4.83 4.47 18.89
N ALA A 114 5.80 4.67 19.78
CA ALA A 114 6.89 5.63 19.54
C ALA A 114 7.69 5.27 18.28
N ALA A 115 7.97 3.97 18.06
CA ALA A 115 8.62 3.49 16.84
C ALA A 115 7.79 3.83 15.59
N ARG A 116 6.47 3.64 15.63
CA ARG A 116 5.56 4.03 14.54
C ARG A 116 5.57 5.53 14.30
N VAL A 117 5.57 6.36 15.35
CA VAL A 117 5.68 7.82 15.24
C VAL A 117 6.97 8.21 14.51
N LEU A 118 8.12 7.69 14.94
CA LEU A 118 9.40 7.96 14.27
C LEU A 118 9.37 7.52 12.81
N ALA A 119 8.85 6.32 12.51
CA ALA A 119 8.74 5.79 11.15
C ALA A 119 7.82 6.60 10.23
N ARG A 120 6.77 7.24 10.78
CA ARG A 120 5.92 8.18 10.03
C ARG A 120 6.63 9.51 9.80
N LEU A 121 7.30 10.02 10.83
CA LEU A 121 8.04 11.29 10.75
C LEU A 121 9.19 11.24 9.75
N THR A 122 9.87 10.09 9.55
CA THR A 122 10.92 9.97 8.51
C THR A 122 10.43 10.25 7.10
N LYS A 123 9.12 10.13 6.84
CA LYS A 123 8.50 10.36 5.53
C LYS A 123 8.09 11.82 5.32
N LEU A 124 8.12 12.65 6.37
CA LEU A 124 7.80 14.07 6.30
C LEU A 124 9.04 14.91 5.98
N PRO A 125 8.87 16.17 5.52
CA PRO A 125 9.97 17.11 5.40
C PRO A 125 10.79 17.20 6.69
N ASP A 126 12.13 17.25 6.52
CA ASP A 126 13.13 17.22 7.59
C ASP A 126 13.11 15.97 8.49
N GLY A 127 12.38 14.93 8.08
CA GLY A 127 12.22 13.67 8.80
C GLY A 127 13.47 12.80 8.90
N GLY A 128 14.48 13.04 8.05
CA GLY A 128 15.71 12.23 8.00
C GLY A 128 16.45 12.13 9.34
N ARG A 129 16.27 13.11 10.23
CA ARG A 129 16.82 13.08 11.60
C ARG A 129 16.36 11.89 12.45
N TYR A 130 15.19 11.31 12.16
CA TYR A 130 14.64 10.18 12.93
C TYR A 130 15.09 8.82 12.40
N ASP A 131 15.65 8.75 11.18
CA ASP A 131 15.96 7.48 10.49
C ASP A 131 16.97 6.63 11.27
N GLY A 132 18.04 7.26 11.77
CA GLY A 132 19.04 6.56 12.59
C GLY A 132 18.45 5.94 13.86
N PHE A 133 17.55 6.66 14.54
CA PHE A 133 16.91 6.19 15.78
C PHE A 133 15.97 5.01 15.53
N ILE A 134 15.08 5.12 14.53
CA ILE A 134 14.13 4.05 14.24
C ILE A 134 14.83 2.80 13.71
N ARG A 135 15.86 2.96 12.85
CA ARG A 135 16.65 1.82 12.38
C ARG A 135 17.39 1.13 13.51
N ALA A 136 18.06 1.89 14.39
CA ALA A 136 18.75 1.31 15.54
C ALA A 136 17.79 0.54 16.44
N MET A 137 16.62 1.10 16.75
CA MET A 137 15.58 0.45 17.55
C MET A 137 15.10 -0.85 16.88
N LEU A 138 14.71 -0.81 15.61
CA LEU A 138 14.23 -2.01 14.92
C LEU A 138 15.33 -3.07 14.77
N THR A 139 16.57 -2.67 14.55
CA THR A 139 17.72 -3.59 14.52
C THR A 139 17.97 -4.23 15.89
N ASN A 140 17.89 -3.49 16.99
CA ASN A 140 18.15 -4.06 18.32
C ASN A 140 17.02 -5.00 18.78
N TYR A 141 15.78 -4.75 18.34
CA TYR A 141 14.60 -5.51 18.76
C TYR A 141 14.07 -6.49 17.70
N HIS A 142 14.75 -6.66 16.56
CA HIS A 142 14.32 -7.61 15.51
C HIS A 142 14.17 -9.05 16.03
N GLY A 143 15.07 -9.49 16.92
CA GLY A 143 15.03 -10.83 17.50
C GLY A 143 13.80 -11.05 18.38
N LEU A 144 13.32 -9.98 19.05
CA LEU A 144 12.07 -10.02 19.81
C LEU A 144 10.88 -10.17 18.87
N MET A 145 10.85 -9.36 17.80
CA MET A 145 9.79 -9.39 16.80
C MET A 145 9.69 -10.74 16.09
N ALA A 146 10.83 -11.36 15.75
CA ALA A 146 10.87 -12.69 15.14
C ALA A 146 10.34 -13.79 16.07
N ARG A 147 10.60 -13.68 17.39
CA ARG A 147 10.19 -14.69 18.37
C ARG A 147 8.73 -14.58 18.80
N ALA A 148 8.17 -13.37 18.80
CA ALA A 148 6.82 -13.11 19.30
C ALA A 148 6.07 -12.07 18.44
N PRO A 149 5.90 -12.32 17.12
CA PRO A 149 5.38 -11.30 16.21
C PRO A 149 3.98 -10.79 16.57
N GLN A 150 3.11 -11.69 17.05
CA GLN A 150 1.77 -11.35 17.52
C GLN A 150 1.75 -10.46 18.78
N ALA A 151 2.84 -10.45 19.55
CA ALA A 151 2.99 -9.62 20.74
C ALA A 151 3.79 -8.34 20.46
N THR A 152 4.19 -8.09 19.21
CA THR A 152 4.97 -6.90 18.80
C THR A 152 4.43 -6.32 17.49
N ALA A 153 3.12 -6.40 17.28
CA ALA A 153 2.46 -5.93 16.08
C ALA A 153 2.78 -4.47 15.76
N THR A 154 2.85 -3.59 16.77
CA THR A 154 3.21 -2.18 16.57
C THR A 154 4.62 -1.99 16.04
N LEU A 155 5.61 -2.76 16.53
CA LEU A 155 6.98 -2.73 15.99
C LEU A 155 7.04 -3.29 14.56
N ILE A 156 6.25 -4.32 14.25
CA ILE A 156 6.16 -4.86 12.88
C ILE A 156 5.57 -3.83 11.93
N LEU A 157 4.53 -3.10 12.35
CA LEU A 157 3.98 -1.99 11.57
C LEU A 157 5.04 -0.92 11.33
N ALA A 158 5.78 -0.50 12.37
CA ALA A 158 6.87 0.44 12.21
C ALA A 158 7.97 -0.08 11.26
N ALA A 159 8.36 -1.34 11.37
CA ALA A 159 9.34 -1.97 10.48
C ALA A 159 8.86 -2.05 9.03
N ARG A 160 7.58 -2.33 8.80
CA ARG A 160 6.99 -2.27 7.47
C ARG A 160 7.08 -0.86 6.89
N GLU A 161 6.86 0.18 7.70
CA GLU A 161 6.96 1.56 7.23
C GLU A 161 8.41 1.98 6.87
N VAL A 162 9.43 1.40 7.52
CA VAL A 162 10.86 1.74 7.34
C VAL A 162 11.58 0.87 6.32
N PHE A 163 11.29 -0.44 6.32
CA PHE A 163 11.97 -1.46 5.51
C PHE A 163 11.08 -2.07 4.43
N GLY A 164 9.75 -1.93 4.56
CA GLY A 164 8.86 -2.21 3.44
C GLY A 164 9.16 -1.16 2.39
N GLY A 165 10.00 -1.54 1.42
CA GLY A 165 10.40 -0.68 0.32
C GLY A 165 9.18 -0.07 -0.36
N SER A 166 9.45 0.94 -1.19
CA SER A 166 8.51 1.52 -2.14
C SER A 166 8.03 0.53 -3.21
N ASP A 167 7.80 -0.74 -2.87
CA ASP A 167 7.21 -1.79 -3.71
C ASP A 167 5.69 -1.64 -3.81
N LYS A 168 5.19 -0.40 -3.70
CA LYS A 168 3.95 -0.05 -4.37
C LYS A 168 4.30 0.14 -5.85
N VAL A 169 4.62 -0.94 -6.56
CA VAL A 169 4.21 -1.00 -7.97
C VAL A 169 2.72 -0.73 -7.91
N SER A 170 2.31 0.42 -8.42
CA SER A 170 0.91 0.78 -8.34
C SER A 170 0.11 -0.33 -9.01
N VAL A 171 -1.11 -0.63 -8.54
CA VAL A 171 -2.00 -1.62 -9.19
C VAL A 171 -2.18 -1.29 -10.70
N GLN A 172 -1.89 -0.05 -11.10
CA GLN A 172 -1.88 0.39 -12.49
C GLN A 172 -0.71 -0.18 -13.31
N GLU A 173 0.46 -0.36 -12.72
CA GLU A 173 1.70 -0.78 -13.40
C GLU A 173 1.94 -2.29 -13.39
N ALA A 174 1.22 -3.06 -12.56
CA ALA A 174 1.37 -4.51 -12.48
C ALA A 174 1.04 -5.22 -13.82
N ILE A 175 0.05 -4.71 -14.55
CA ILE A 175 -0.29 -5.18 -15.90
C ILE A 175 -0.62 -4.02 -16.85
N THR A 176 -0.18 -4.14 -18.10
CA THR A 176 -0.53 -3.23 -19.20
C THR A 176 -0.98 -4.03 -20.42
N LEU A 177 -1.96 -3.52 -21.17
CA LEU A 177 -2.44 -4.15 -22.40
C LEU A 177 -2.20 -3.21 -23.57
N ARG A 178 -1.61 -3.74 -24.63
CA ARG A 178 -1.40 -3.02 -25.89
C ARG A 178 -1.88 -3.85 -27.08
N ALA A 179 -2.30 -3.17 -28.15
CA ALA A 179 -2.39 -3.81 -29.46
C ALA A 179 -0.98 -4.00 -30.00
N ASP A 180 -0.71 -5.14 -30.64
CA ASP A 180 0.54 -5.32 -31.38
C ASP A 180 0.57 -4.41 -32.60
N THR A 181 1.74 -3.89 -32.95
CA THR A 181 1.88 -2.79 -33.92
C THR A 181 1.41 -3.16 -35.32
N GLY A 182 0.57 -2.30 -35.90
CA GLY A 182 0.12 -2.36 -37.29
C GLY A 182 -1.38 -2.21 -37.42
N ASP A 183 -1.83 -1.47 -38.45
CA ASP A 183 -3.24 -1.41 -38.82
C ASP A 183 -3.64 -2.76 -39.46
N LEU A 184 -4.74 -3.36 -39.01
CA LEU A 184 -5.28 -4.56 -39.63
C LEU A 184 -6.03 -4.16 -40.91
N THR A 185 -5.33 -4.22 -42.05
CA THR A 185 -5.92 -3.85 -43.35
C THR A 185 -6.57 -5.07 -43.99
N LEU A 186 -7.87 -5.00 -44.23
CA LEU A 186 -8.68 -6.09 -44.81
C LEU A 186 -9.56 -5.55 -45.94
N ASN A 187 -9.81 -6.37 -46.95
CA ASN A 187 -10.82 -6.07 -47.97
C ASN A 187 -12.22 -6.45 -47.45
N PRO A 188 -13.31 -5.91 -48.03
CA PRO A 188 -14.65 -6.42 -47.80
C PRO A 188 -14.72 -7.94 -48.02
N GLY A 189 -15.31 -8.69 -47.09
CA GLY A 189 -15.34 -10.16 -47.08
C GLY A 189 -14.04 -10.83 -46.63
N GLY A 190 -12.98 -10.06 -46.36
CA GLY A 190 -11.69 -10.55 -45.89
C GLY A 190 -11.67 -10.87 -44.40
N SER A 191 -10.70 -11.67 -43.98
CA SER A 191 -10.50 -12.07 -42.58
C SER A 191 -9.06 -11.87 -42.12
N GLY A 192 -8.86 -11.59 -40.84
CA GLY A 192 -7.55 -11.52 -40.20
C GLY A 192 -7.64 -11.68 -38.69
N THR A 193 -6.51 -11.54 -37.99
CA THR A 193 -6.46 -11.66 -36.53
C THR A 193 -5.86 -10.40 -35.93
N ALA A 194 -6.62 -9.75 -35.06
CA ALA A 194 -6.14 -8.66 -34.23
C ALA A 194 -5.35 -9.23 -33.04
N MET A 195 -4.09 -8.81 -32.88
CA MET A 195 -3.20 -9.31 -31.83
C MET A 195 -3.03 -8.27 -30.72
N PHE A 196 -3.10 -8.72 -29.47
CA PHE A 196 -2.92 -7.90 -28.28
C PHE A 196 -1.93 -8.56 -27.33
N THR A 197 -1.04 -7.77 -26.72
CA THR A 197 -0.07 -8.23 -25.74
C THR A 197 -0.39 -7.63 -24.37
N LEU A 198 -0.64 -8.51 -23.40
CA LEU A 198 -0.68 -8.18 -21.99
C LEU A 198 0.74 -8.33 -21.42
N SER A 199 1.35 -7.23 -21.00
CA SER A 199 2.63 -7.23 -20.29
C SER A 199 2.37 -7.24 -18.79
N ILE A 200 3.03 -8.15 -18.09
CA ILE A 200 2.93 -8.40 -16.65
C ILE A 200 4.29 -8.10 -16.05
N ALA A 201 4.31 -7.23 -15.04
CA ALA A 201 5.54 -6.78 -14.40
C ALA A 201 6.32 -7.95 -13.78
N GLU A 202 7.64 -7.79 -13.66
CA GLU A 202 8.49 -8.76 -12.97
C GLU A 202 8.01 -8.96 -11.52
N GLY A 203 8.05 -10.20 -11.04
CA GLY A 203 7.51 -10.56 -9.71
C GLY A 203 5.99 -10.76 -9.67
N PHE A 204 5.26 -10.41 -10.73
CA PHE A 204 3.82 -10.63 -10.82
C PHE A 204 3.44 -11.82 -11.72
N HIS A 205 2.24 -12.34 -11.46
CA HIS A 205 1.51 -13.26 -12.33
C HIS A 205 0.02 -12.89 -12.35
N VAL A 206 -0.72 -13.40 -13.33
CA VAL A 206 -2.19 -13.41 -13.31
C VAL A 206 -2.69 -14.82 -13.55
N ASN A 207 -3.79 -15.20 -12.93
CA ASN A 207 -4.40 -16.51 -13.14
C ASN A 207 -4.83 -16.69 -14.61
N ALA A 208 -4.67 -17.89 -15.15
CA ALA A 208 -5.18 -18.23 -16.47
C ALA A 208 -6.73 -18.20 -16.52
N ARG A 209 -7.29 -18.45 -17.71
CA ARG A 209 -8.75 -18.49 -17.90
C ARG A 209 -9.42 -19.62 -17.10
N PHE A 210 -8.75 -20.75 -16.95
CA PHE A 210 -9.25 -21.91 -16.23
C PHE A 210 -8.44 -22.08 -14.95
N VAL A 211 -9.10 -21.97 -13.81
CA VAL A 211 -8.48 -22.06 -12.49
C VAL A 211 -9.04 -23.29 -11.74
N PRO A 212 -8.20 -23.96 -10.92
CA PRO A 212 -8.62 -25.18 -10.23
C PRO A 212 -9.56 -24.91 -9.04
N ARG A 213 -9.56 -23.69 -8.50
CA ARG A 213 -10.32 -23.32 -7.30
C ARG A 213 -11.28 -22.14 -7.55
N PRO A 214 -12.47 -22.12 -6.93
CA PRO A 214 -13.49 -21.10 -7.16
C PRO A 214 -13.21 -19.74 -6.51
N ASP A 215 -12.30 -19.68 -5.54
CA ASP A 215 -11.82 -18.46 -4.88
C ASP A 215 -10.82 -17.67 -5.74
N LEU A 216 -10.26 -18.28 -6.77
CA LEU A 216 -9.31 -17.64 -7.69
C LEU A 216 -10.04 -16.80 -8.75
N ILE A 217 -9.52 -15.61 -9.01
CA ILE A 217 -10.05 -14.71 -10.03
C ILE A 217 -9.37 -15.02 -11.36
N ALA A 218 -10.08 -15.72 -12.25
CA ALA A 218 -9.61 -16.07 -13.58
C ALA A 218 -9.49 -14.85 -14.50
N THR A 219 -8.56 -14.90 -15.46
CA THR A 219 -8.46 -13.89 -16.52
C THR A 219 -9.64 -13.99 -17.47
N VAL A 220 -10.37 -12.88 -17.64
CA VAL A 220 -11.52 -12.77 -18.55
C VAL A 220 -11.19 -11.76 -19.64
N ALA A 221 -11.51 -12.11 -20.89
CA ALA A 221 -11.35 -11.24 -22.04
C ALA A 221 -12.71 -10.90 -22.65
N MET A 222 -12.95 -9.61 -22.87
CA MET A 222 -14.15 -9.06 -23.47
C MET A 222 -13.77 -8.33 -24.76
N MET A 223 -14.56 -8.51 -25.80
CA MET A 223 -14.31 -7.92 -27.12
C MET A 223 -15.34 -6.84 -27.44
N GLY A 224 -14.91 -5.83 -28.21
CA GLY A 224 -15.77 -4.82 -28.78
C GLY A 224 -15.31 -4.48 -30.20
N THR A 225 -16.22 -4.00 -31.04
CA THR A 225 -15.89 -3.57 -32.41
C THR A 225 -16.77 -2.41 -32.83
N SER A 226 -16.18 -1.45 -33.53
CA SER A 226 -16.90 -0.44 -34.32
C SER A 226 -16.89 -0.77 -35.81
N ALA A 227 -16.14 -1.80 -36.22
CA ALA A 227 -16.07 -2.26 -37.60
C ALA A 227 -17.35 -3.01 -37.99
N PRO A 228 -17.80 -2.91 -39.27
CA PRO A 228 -18.82 -3.79 -39.84
C PRO A 228 -18.24 -5.20 -40.01
N ALA A 229 -17.94 -5.85 -38.89
CA ALA A 229 -17.18 -7.08 -38.83
C ALA A 229 -17.76 -8.04 -37.80
N ALA A 230 -17.76 -9.33 -38.12
CA ALA A 230 -17.96 -10.38 -37.16
C ALA A 230 -16.63 -10.62 -36.41
N VAL A 231 -16.68 -10.60 -35.08
CA VAL A 231 -15.53 -10.89 -34.23
C VAL A 231 -15.70 -12.28 -33.63
N GLY A 232 -14.72 -13.16 -33.87
CA GLY A 232 -14.69 -14.52 -33.37
C GLY A 232 -14.30 -14.60 -31.89
N PRO A 233 -14.31 -15.82 -31.29
CA PRO A 233 -13.91 -16.00 -29.89
C PRO A 233 -12.45 -15.58 -29.67
N VAL A 234 -12.16 -15.00 -28.50
CA VAL A 234 -10.78 -14.65 -28.12
C VAL A 234 -9.94 -15.93 -28.01
N HIS A 235 -8.82 -15.96 -28.72
CA HIS A 235 -7.78 -16.97 -28.57
C HIS A 235 -6.85 -16.55 -27.42
N PHE A 236 -6.90 -17.29 -26.31
CA PHE A 236 -6.06 -17.07 -25.15
C PHE A 236 -4.66 -17.65 -25.37
N PRO A 237 -3.61 -17.07 -24.77
CA PRO A 237 -2.27 -17.64 -24.79
C PRO A 237 -2.21 -18.94 -23.98
N GLN A 238 -1.17 -19.73 -24.25
CA GLN A 238 -0.84 -20.91 -23.45
C GLN A 238 -0.40 -20.49 -22.05
N GLU A 239 -0.99 -21.13 -21.04
CA GLU A 239 -0.64 -20.95 -19.64
C GLU A 239 0.68 -21.63 -19.26
N SER A 240 1.33 -21.08 -18.23
CA SER A 240 2.46 -21.70 -17.55
C SER A 240 2.02 -22.18 -16.17
N MET A 241 2.56 -23.31 -15.73
CA MET A 241 2.32 -23.82 -14.38
C MET A 241 3.25 -23.10 -13.39
N TYR A 242 2.69 -22.61 -12.29
CA TYR A 242 3.40 -21.88 -11.25
C TYR A 242 3.09 -22.50 -9.88
N ASP A 243 4.10 -22.65 -9.04
CA ASP A 243 3.95 -23.16 -7.67
C ASP A 243 3.93 -21.95 -6.72
N ASP A 244 2.82 -21.77 -6.02
CA ASP A 244 2.62 -20.69 -5.06
C ASP A 244 3.20 -21.00 -3.68
N GLY A 245 3.88 -22.14 -3.52
CA GLY A 245 4.44 -22.59 -2.24
C GLY A 245 3.39 -23.18 -1.29
N ALA A 246 2.09 -23.19 -1.67
CA ALA A 246 1.01 -23.84 -0.94
C ALA A 246 0.83 -25.33 -1.33
N GLY A 247 1.70 -25.85 -2.20
CA GLY A 247 1.73 -27.27 -2.60
C GLY A 247 0.77 -27.63 -3.74
N GLU A 248 0.19 -26.64 -4.43
CA GLU A 248 -0.64 -26.82 -5.62
C GLU A 248 -0.12 -25.94 -6.75
N SER A 249 0.03 -26.52 -7.95
CA SER A 249 0.50 -25.75 -9.10
C SER A 249 -0.68 -25.10 -9.84
N LEU A 250 -0.62 -23.79 -10.00
CA LEU A 250 -1.65 -22.96 -10.62
C LEU A 250 -1.30 -22.61 -12.07
N PRO A 251 -2.27 -22.67 -12.99
CA PRO A 251 -2.08 -22.17 -14.35
C PRO A 251 -2.12 -20.63 -14.36
N VAL A 252 -1.03 -19.99 -14.79
CA VAL A 252 -0.85 -18.53 -14.78
C VAL A 252 -0.23 -18.00 -16.06
N TYR A 253 -0.34 -16.69 -16.27
CA TYR A 253 0.44 -15.95 -17.25
C TYR A 253 1.50 -15.09 -16.54
N ARG A 254 2.71 -15.02 -17.11
CA ARG A 254 3.86 -14.21 -16.63
C ARG A 254 4.59 -13.59 -17.82
N GLY A 255 5.22 -12.43 -17.61
CA GLY A 255 5.94 -11.72 -18.67
C GLY A 255 4.99 -11.18 -19.74
N GLU A 256 4.98 -11.74 -20.95
CA GLU A 256 4.07 -11.35 -22.03
C GLU A 256 3.05 -12.46 -22.35
N ALA A 257 1.76 -12.11 -22.35
CA ALA A 257 0.66 -12.99 -22.72
C ALA A 257 -0.06 -12.43 -23.96
N ARG A 258 -0.06 -13.19 -25.06
CA ARG A 258 -0.58 -12.74 -26.36
C ARG A 258 -1.97 -13.29 -26.66
N PHE A 259 -2.91 -12.40 -26.92
CA PHE A 259 -4.30 -12.70 -27.23
C PHE A 259 -4.58 -12.44 -28.70
N GLY A 260 -5.24 -13.40 -29.35
CA GLY A 260 -5.66 -13.27 -30.75
C GLY A 260 -7.17 -13.09 -30.84
N LEU A 261 -7.62 -12.17 -31.68
CA LEU A 261 -9.02 -11.89 -31.90
C LEU A 261 -9.33 -12.01 -33.40
N PRO A 262 -9.96 -13.12 -33.85
CA PRO A 262 -10.33 -13.29 -35.25
C PRO A 262 -11.37 -12.25 -35.68
N VAL A 263 -11.16 -11.61 -36.83
CA VAL A 263 -12.03 -10.57 -37.39
C VAL A 263 -12.36 -10.94 -38.83
N VAL A 264 -13.64 -10.90 -39.19
CA VAL A 264 -14.13 -11.09 -40.57
C VAL A 264 -14.96 -9.86 -40.97
N ILE A 265 -14.51 -9.13 -41.98
CA ILE A 265 -15.20 -7.95 -42.50
C ILE A 265 -16.40 -8.39 -43.33
N ALA A 266 -17.55 -7.73 -43.17
CA ALA A 266 -18.72 -7.99 -43.99
C ALA A 266 -18.42 -7.78 -45.49
N ALA A 267 -19.02 -8.59 -46.36
CA ALA A 267 -18.77 -8.51 -47.81
C ALA A 267 -19.23 -7.19 -48.43
N ASP A 268 -20.22 -6.53 -47.82
CA ASP A 268 -20.79 -5.23 -48.19
C ASP A 268 -20.25 -4.07 -47.33
N ALA A 269 -19.17 -4.31 -46.58
CA ALA A 269 -18.58 -3.29 -45.72
C ALA A 269 -18.12 -2.06 -46.51
N THR A 270 -18.49 -0.88 -46.04
CA THR A 270 -18.00 0.38 -46.58
C THR A 270 -16.51 0.54 -46.29
N PRO A 271 -15.69 0.97 -47.27
CA PRO A 271 -14.30 1.33 -47.02
C PRO A 271 -14.18 2.42 -45.94
N GLY A 272 -13.19 2.29 -45.07
CA GLY A 272 -13.05 3.20 -43.94
C GLY A 272 -12.11 2.70 -42.85
N THR A 273 -12.00 3.49 -41.78
CA THR A 273 -11.19 3.17 -40.62
C THR A 273 -12.08 2.91 -39.42
N TYR A 274 -11.90 1.74 -38.81
CA TYR A 274 -12.65 1.24 -37.68
C TYR A 274 -11.70 0.77 -36.57
N SER A 275 -12.25 0.26 -35.48
CA SER A 275 -11.48 -0.28 -34.37
C SER A 275 -12.08 -1.56 -33.83
N VAL A 276 -11.20 -2.48 -33.45
CA VAL A 276 -11.54 -3.63 -32.61
C VAL A 276 -10.83 -3.47 -31.28
N THR A 277 -11.56 -3.63 -30.19
CA THR A 277 -11.09 -3.45 -28.82
C THR A 277 -11.07 -4.77 -28.06
N LEU A 278 -10.01 -4.97 -27.26
CA LEU A 278 -9.93 -6.04 -26.28
C LEU A 278 -9.83 -5.42 -24.89
N THR A 279 -10.71 -5.86 -23.98
CA THR A 279 -10.63 -5.56 -22.56
C THR A 279 -10.30 -6.84 -21.79
N ILE A 280 -9.22 -6.81 -21.02
CA ILE A 280 -8.83 -7.90 -20.13
C ILE A 280 -9.11 -7.49 -18.68
N ARG A 281 -9.87 -8.31 -17.97
CA ARG A 281 -10.04 -8.25 -16.52
C ARG A 281 -9.20 -9.35 -15.89
N ALA A 282 -8.27 -8.99 -15.02
CA ALA A 282 -7.39 -9.94 -14.34
C ALA A 282 -7.02 -9.45 -12.93
N GLN A 283 -6.56 -10.37 -12.08
CA GLN A 283 -6.01 -10.06 -10.76
C GLN A 283 -4.50 -10.30 -10.78
N PRO A 284 -3.68 -9.24 -10.68
CA PRO A 284 -2.25 -9.38 -10.49
C PRO A 284 -1.95 -9.88 -9.07
N CYS A 285 -1.15 -10.92 -8.95
CA CYS A 285 -0.67 -11.46 -7.68
C CYS A 285 0.86 -11.62 -7.71
N THR A 286 1.48 -11.50 -6.54
CA THR A 286 2.84 -11.93 -6.25
C THR A 286 2.79 -13.27 -5.51
N ASP A 287 3.94 -13.77 -5.09
CA ASP A 287 4.07 -14.98 -4.27
C ASP A 287 3.41 -14.84 -2.88
N THR A 288 3.16 -13.62 -2.41
CA THR A 288 2.67 -13.34 -1.05
C THR A 288 1.37 -12.55 -1.00
N GLU A 289 0.99 -11.84 -2.07
CA GLU A 289 -0.11 -10.90 -2.06
C GLU A 289 -0.87 -10.88 -3.39
N CYS A 290 -2.19 -10.77 -3.33
CA CYS A 290 -3.02 -10.51 -4.49
C CYS A 290 -3.58 -9.09 -4.44
N LEU A 291 -3.39 -8.33 -5.52
CA LEU A 291 -3.93 -6.99 -5.67
C LEU A 291 -5.43 -7.03 -6.00
N ALA A 292 -6.09 -5.88 -5.98
CA ALA A 292 -7.46 -5.78 -6.47
C ALA A 292 -7.52 -6.09 -7.98
N PRO A 293 -8.57 -6.78 -8.48
CA PRO A 293 -8.75 -7.00 -9.91
C PRO A 293 -8.81 -5.69 -10.69
N VAL A 294 -8.20 -5.68 -11.86
CA VAL A 294 -8.15 -4.52 -12.74
C VAL A 294 -8.54 -4.85 -14.16
N GLU A 295 -9.04 -3.84 -14.86
CA GLU A 295 -9.38 -3.91 -16.27
C GLU A 295 -8.38 -3.10 -17.11
N ARG A 296 -7.97 -3.65 -18.24
CA ARG A 296 -7.11 -2.99 -19.23
C ARG A 296 -7.74 -3.13 -20.60
N THR A 297 -7.79 -2.03 -21.34
CA THR A 297 -8.39 -1.99 -22.67
C THR A 297 -7.37 -1.48 -23.67
N ALA A 298 -7.28 -2.15 -24.80
CA ALA A 298 -6.52 -1.71 -25.96
C ALA A 298 -7.38 -1.79 -27.22
N ALA A 299 -7.07 -0.96 -28.20
CA ALA A 299 -7.74 -0.93 -29.49
C ALA A 299 -6.72 -1.14 -30.60
N ILE A 300 -7.05 -1.98 -31.57
CA ILE A 300 -6.34 -2.04 -32.85
C ILE A 300 -7.19 -1.35 -33.91
N ARG A 301 -6.54 -0.62 -34.81
CA ARG A 301 -7.21 -0.01 -35.95
C ARG A 301 -7.42 -1.07 -37.03
N VAL A 302 -8.63 -1.10 -37.60
CA VAL A 302 -9.00 -1.96 -38.72
C VAL A 302 -9.30 -1.08 -39.92
N VAL A 303 -8.54 -1.23 -41.00
CA VAL A 303 -8.71 -0.45 -42.23
C VAL A 303 -9.40 -1.34 -43.26
N VAL A 304 -10.63 -0.99 -43.65
CA VAL A 304 -11.33 -1.64 -44.75
C VAL A 304 -10.94 -0.94 -46.04
N ALA A 305 -10.20 -1.64 -46.91
CA ALA A 305 -9.70 -1.06 -48.14
C ALA A 305 -10.83 -0.77 -49.15
N ALA A 306 -10.64 0.25 -49.98
CA ALA A 306 -11.47 0.45 -51.16
C ALA A 306 -11.09 -0.61 -52.22
N VAL A 307 -12.10 -1.27 -52.78
CA VAL A 307 -11.95 -2.26 -53.87
C VAL A 307 -11.62 -1.54 -55.17
#